data_AF-A0A1F7Q0R0-F1
#
_entry.id   AF-A0A1F7Q0R0-F1
#
_cell.length_a   1.000
_cell.length_b   1.000
_cell.length_c   1.000
_cell.angle_alpha   90.00
_cell.angle_beta   90.00
_cell.angle_gamma   90.00
#
_symmetry.space_group_name_H-M   'P 1'
#
loop_
_entity.id
_entity.type
_entity.pdbx_description
1 polymer ?
#
loop_
_entity_poly.entity_id
_entity_poly.type
_entity_poly.pdbx_seq_one_letter_code
_entity_poly.pdbx_strand_id
1 'polypeptide(L)'
;MLLPFILLFSFTGTYAVSANVFDLYVMVAFGVVGYLLQRYGFPVAPIVLGLILGPMLETHLRRALIISRGDWSIFVQRPITAVLLAAVLVYLALPVVLWAWRRAGRGG
;
A
#
# COMPACT_ATOMS: atom_id res chain seq x y z
N MET A 1 -25.11 -0.25 17.87
CA MET A 1 -25.39 -1.55 18.53
C MET A 1 -24.40 -2.66 18.17
N LEU A 2 -23.77 -2.65 16.98
CA LEU A 2 -22.76 -3.66 16.61
C LEU A 2 -21.39 -3.45 17.28
N LEU A 3 -21.07 -2.20 17.61
CA LEU A 3 -19.78 -1.79 18.16
C LEU A 3 -19.33 -2.57 19.43
N PRO A 4 -20.17 -2.80 20.46
CA PRO A 4 -19.77 -3.60 21.62
C PRO A 4 -19.46 -5.06 21.27
N PHE A 5 -20.20 -5.67 20.33
CA PHE A 5 -19.93 -7.03 19.87
C PHE A 5 -18.61 -7.11 19.09
N ILE A 6 -18.35 -6.15 18.20
CA ILE A 6 -17.09 -6.07 17.45
C ILE A 6 -15.90 -5.95 18.40
N LEU A 7 -16.01 -5.10 19.43
CA LEU A 7 -14.96 -4.96 20.44
C LEU A 7 -14.74 -6.27 21.21
N LEU A 8 -15.80 -6.92 21.71
CA LEU A 8 -15.70 -8.20 22.42
C LEU A 8 -15.01 -9.28 21.58
N PHE A 9 -15.42 -9.45 20.32
CA PHE A 9 -14.78 -10.40 19.41
C PHE A 9 -13.33 -10.04 19.11
N SER A 10 -13.00 -8.76 18.94
CA SER A 10 -11.63 -8.32 18.66
C SER A 10 -10.69 -8.56 19.85
N PHE A 11 -11.14 -8.27 21.07
CA PHE A 11 -10.37 -8.53 22.30
C PHE A 11 -10.18 -10.03 22.53
N THR A 12 -11.25 -10.81 22.35
CA THR A 12 -11.19 -12.27 22.51
C THR A 12 -10.28 -12.91 21.45
N GLY A 13 -10.35 -12.44 20.20
CA GLY A 13 -9.55 -12.95 19.09
C GLY A 13 -8.05 -12.67 19.26
N THR A 14 -7.67 -11.46 19.67
CA THR A 14 -6.24 -11.13 19.92
C THR A 14 -5.69 -11.91 21.10
N TYR A 15 -6.45 -12.05 22.18
CA TYR A 15 -6.04 -12.86 23.32
C TYR A 15 -5.93 -14.35 22.96
N ALA A 16 -6.80 -14.88 22.10
CA ALA A 16 -6.77 -16.28 21.68
C ALA A 16 -5.55 -16.65 20.81
N VAL A 17 -5.00 -15.71 20.03
CA VAL A 17 -3.86 -15.97 19.13
C VAL A 17 -2.55 -16.05 19.89
N SER A 18 -2.30 -15.08 20.78
CA SER A 18 -0.98 -14.93 21.41
C SER A 18 -0.96 -15.21 22.91
N ALA A 19 -2.12 -15.36 23.57
CA ALA A 19 -2.28 -15.50 25.03
C ALA A 19 -1.51 -14.44 25.85
N ASN A 20 -1.17 -13.32 25.22
CA ASN A 20 -0.26 -12.31 25.74
C ASN A 20 -0.99 -10.99 25.94
N VAL A 21 -0.86 -10.42 27.14
CA VAL A 21 -1.47 -9.13 27.48
C VAL A 21 -0.82 -7.95 26.76
N PHE A 22 0.43 -8.09 26.32
CA PHE A 22 1.09 -7.05 25.54
C PHE A 22 0.42 -6.84 24.17
N ASP A 23 0.00 -7.91 23.51
CA ASP A 23 -0.69 -7.85 22.21
C ASP A 23 -2.04 -7.13 22.30
N LEU A 24 -2.72 -7.22 23.46
CA LEU A 24 -3.92 -6.45 23.77
C LEU A 24 -3.64 -4.95 23.86
N TYR A 25 -2.54 -4.55 24.51
CA TYR A 25 -2.12 -3.15 24.53
C TYR A 25 -1.77 -2.64 23.13
N VAL A 26 -1.06 -3.44 22.33
CA VAL A 26 -0.73 -3.12 20.94
C VAL A 26 -2.00 -2.97 20.11
N MET A 27 -2.98 -3.86 20.25
CA MET A 27 -4.28 -3.76 19.57
C MET A 27 -4.97 -2.43 19.87
N VAL A 28 -5.07 -2.04 21.15
CA VAL A 28 -5.70 -0.78 21.55
C VAL A 28 -4.92 0.41 21.01
N ALA A 29 -3.58 0.39 21.10
CA ALA A 29 -2.73 1.46 20.57
C ALA A 29 -2.94 1.64 19.05
N PHE A 30 -2.91 0.56 18.26
CA PHE A 30 -3.17 0.62 16.83
C PHE A 30 -4.62 1.01 16.50
N GLY A 31 -5.60 0.64 17.33
CA GLY A 31 -6.97 1.12 17.22
C GLY A 31 -7.08 2.64 17.39
N VAL A 32 -6.37 3.21 18.37
CA VAL A 32 -6.30 4.66 18.58
C VAL A 32 -5.60 5.34 17.40
N VAL A 33 -4.49 4.78 16.90
CA VAL A 33 -3.80 5.31 15.72
C VAL A 33 -4.72 5.31 14.49
N GLY A 34 -5.46 4.23 14.26
CA GLY A 34 -6.46 4.14 13.19
C GLY A 34 -7.56 5.20 13.32
N TYR A 35 -8.06 5.41 14.54
CA TYR A 35 -9.05 6.46 14.82
C TYR A 35 -8.50 7.86 14.56
N LEU A 36 -7.25 8.14 14.97
CA LEU A 36 -6.58 9.42 14.70
C LEU A 36 -6.40 9.64 13.19
N LEU A 37 -5.92 8.63 12.45
CA LEU A 37 -5.77 8.70 11.00
C LEU A 37 -7.10 9.03 10.31
N GLN A 38 -8.17 8.37 10.72
CA GLN A 38 -9.51 8.66 10.21
C GLN A 38 -9.97 10.08 10.56
N ARG A 39 -9.64 10.58 11.76
CA ARG A 39 -9.94 11.95 12.19
C ARG A 39 -9.18 13.01 11.39
N TYR A 40 -7.95 12.72 10.96
CA TYR A 40 -7.17 13.61 10.09
C TYR A 40 -7.53 13.48 8.60
N GLY A 41 -8.55 12.69 8.26
CA GLY A 41 -9.01 12.51 6.88
C GLY A 41 -8.15 11.56 6.06
N PHE A 42 -7.23 10.81 6.67
CA PHE A 42 -6.52 9.75 5.97
C PHE A 42 -7.44 8.55 5.76
N PRO A 43 -7.64 8.12 4.51
CA PRO A 43 -8.44 6.92 4.25
C PRO A 43 -7.68 5.70 4.78
N VAL A 44 -8.28 5.00 5.76
CA VAL A 44 -7.68 3.81 6.38
C VAL A 44 -7.55 2.64 5.39
N ALA A 45 -8.51 2.53 4.45
CA ALA A 45 -8.53 1.47 3.44
C ALA A 45 -7.25 1.37 2.59
N PRO A 46 -6.73 2.43 1.94
CA PRO A 46 -5.49 2.36 1.17
C PRO A 46 -4.24 2.13 2.02
N ILE A 47 -4.23 2.56 3.29
CA ILE A 47 -3.12 2.26 4.22
C ILE A 47 -3.05 0.76 4.47
N VAL A 48 -4.19 0.13 4.79
CA VAL A 48 -4.29 -1.32 4.99
C VAL A 48 -3.94 -2.06 3.70
N LEU A 49 -4.44 -1.59 2.55
CA LEU A 49 -4.12 -2.16 1.24
C LEU A 49 -2.61 -2.09 0.96
N GLY A 50 -1.97 -0.95 1.22
CA GLY A 50 -0.53 -0.78 1.06
C GLY A 50 0.28 -1.68 2.00
N LEU A 51 -0.17 -1.86 3.25
CA LEU A 51 0.47 -2.74 4.23
C LEU A 51 0.43 -4.22 3.79
N ILE A 52 -0.69 -4.65 3.20
CA ILE A 52 -0.85 -6.02 2.70
C ILE A 52 -0.09 -6.21 1.37
N LEU A 53 -0.19 -5.24 0.47
CA LEU A 53 0.44 -5.32 -0.86
C LEU A 53 1.95 -5.12 -0.82
N GLY A 54 2.48 -4.34 0.14
CA GLY A 54 3.91 -4.09 0.29
C GLY A 54 4.78 -5.35 0.30
N PRO A 55 4.55 -6.32 1.22
CA PRO A 55 5.33 -7.55 1.27
C PRO A 55 5.13 -8.42 0.02
N MET A 56 3.93 -8.41 -0.57
CA MET A 56 3.69 -9.10 -1.83
C MET A 56 4.53 -8.48 -2.96
N LEU A 57 4.55 -7.16 -3.08
CA LEU A 57 5.32 -6.42 -4.07
C LEU A 57 6.81 -6.71 -3.94
N GLU A 58 7.36 -6.63 -2.73
CA GLU A 58 8.76 -6.97 -2.44
C GLU A 58 9.07 -8.41 -2.86
N THR A 59 8.19 -9.36 -2.52
CA THR A 59 8.36 -10.78 -2.86
C THR A 59 8.32 -11.00 -4.37
N HIS A 60 7.39 -10.36 -5.08
CA HIS A 60 7.27 -10.46 -6.53
C HIS A 60 8.44 -9.80 -7.26
N LEU A 61 8.89 -8.63 -6.79
CA LEU A 61 10.06 -7.93 -7.31
C LEU A 61 11.32 -8.79 -7.14
N ARG A 62 11.56 -9.29 -5.92
CA ARG A 62 12.68 -10.19 -5.62
C ARG A 62 12.64 -11.45 -6.48
N ARG A 63 11.48 -12.08 -6.60
CA ARG A 63 11.29 -13.27 -7.45
C ARG A 63 11.59 -12.96 -8.92
N ALA A 64 11.11 -11.83 -9.43
CA ALA A 64 11.39 -11.40 -10.79
C ALA A 64 12.89 -11.19 -11.03
N LEU A 65 13.60 -10.54 -10.10
CA LEU A 65 15.05 -10.29 -10.19
C LEU A 65 15.88 -11.58 -10.12
N ILE A 66 15.48 -12.55 -9.29
CA ILE A 66 16.13 -13.85 -9.19
C ILE A 66 15.93 -14.65 -10.49
N ILE A 67 14.71 -14.70 -11.02
CA ILE A 67 14.42 -15.32 -12.32
C ILE A 67 15.21 -14.63 -13.43
N SER A 68 15.44 -13.33 -13.30
CA SER A 68 16.20 -12.50 -14.22
C SER A 68 17.72 -12.64 -14.13
N ARG A 69 18.24 -13.44 -13.20
CA ARG A 69 19.69 -13.62 -12.95
C ARG A 69 20.46 -12.30 -12.83
N GLY A 70 19.83 -11.25 -12.31
CA GLY A 70 20.46 -9.92 -12.16
C GLY A 70 20.63 -9.11 -13.45
N ASP A 71 20.14 -9.60 -14.59
CA ASP A 71 20.28 -8.96 -15.89
C ASP A 71 19.07 -8.04 -16.15
N TRP A 72 19.26 -6.71 -16.10
CA TRP A 72 18.21 -5.71 -16.38
C TRP A 72 17.71 -5.76 -17.84
N SER A 73 18.37 -6.57 -18.68
CA SER A 73 18.04 -6.82 -20.09
C SER A 73 16.71 -7.55 -20.31
N ILE A 74 16.09 -8.14 -19.29
CA ILE A 74 14.78 -8.80 -19.41
C ILE A 74 13.63 -7.82 -19.65
N PHE A 75 13.77 -6.58 -19.19
CA PHE A 75 12.80 -5.53 -19.47
C PHE A 75 12.73 -5.16 -20.96
N VAL A 76 13.77 -5.47 -21.74
CA VAL A 76 13.82 -5.27 -23.20
C VAL A 76 13.57 -6.58 -23.96
N GLN A 77 14.04 -7.72 -23.46
CA GLN A 77 13.85 -9.02 -24.12
C GLN A 77 12.42 -9.56 -24.04
N ARG A 78 11.62 -9.15 -23.04
CA ARG A 78 10.20 -9.51 -22.95
C ARG A 78 9.32 -8.33 -23.41
N PRO A 79 8.77 -8.36 -24.64
CA PRO A 79 7.99 -7.25 -25.19
C PRO A 79 6.76 -6.89 -24.34
N ILE A 80 6.19 -7.87 -23.62
CA ILE A 80 5.05 -7.66 -22.73
C ILE A 80 5.44 -6.79 -21.51
N THR A 81 6.62 -7.03 -20.93
CA THR A 81 7.10 -6.28 -19.76
C THR A 81 7.51 -4.86 -20.16
N ALA A 82 8.14 -4.70 -21.33
CA ALA A 82 8.48 -3.39 -21.90
C ALA A 82 7.24 -2.52 -22.12
N VAL A 83 6.19 -3.08 -22.74
CA VAL A 83 4.94 -2.35 -23.03
C VAL A 83 4.22 -1.96 -21.75
N LEU A 84 4.16 -2.86 -20.75
CA LEU A 84 3.53 -2.54 -19.46
C LEU A 84 4.30 -1.45 -18.69
N LEU A 85 5.64 -1.50 -18.68
CA LEU A 85 6.45 -0.46 -18.04
C LEU A 85 6.31 0.89 -18.74
N ALA A 86 6.32 0.90 -20.08
CA ALA A 86 6.08 2.11 -20.85
C ALA A 86 4.70 2.70 -20.56
N ALA A 87 3.66 1.86 -20.48
CA ALA A 87 2.30 2.29 -20.14
C ALA A 87 2.22 2.90 -18.73
N VAL A 88 2.89 2.29 -17.74
CA VAL A 88 2.96 2.81 -16.36
C VAL A 88 3.68 4.17 -16.33
N LEU A 89 4.81 4.30 -17.04
CA LEU A 89 5.54 5.56 -17.15
C LEU A 89 4.69 6.67 -17.78
N VAL A 90 3.98 6.36 -18.87
CA VAL A 90 3.09 7.32 -19.53
C VAL A 90 1.94 7.73 -18.60
N TYR A 91 1.33 6.76 -17.92
CA TYR A 91 0.23 7.03 -16.98
C TYR A 91 0.66 7.90 -15.79
N LEU A 92 1.85 7.65 -15.23
CA LEU A 92 2.42 8.47 -14.15
C LEU A 92 2.86 9.85 -14.63
N ALA A 93 3.38 9.97 -15.85
CA ALA A 93 3.85 11.24 -16.42
C ALA A 93 2.69 12.16 -16.86
N LEU A 94 1.58 11.61 -17.35
CA LEU A 94 0.39 12.37 -17.79
C LEU A 94 -0.08 13.43 -16.79
N PRO A 95 -0.39 13.11 -15.51
CA PRO A 95 -0.86 14.11 -14.56
C PRO A 95 0.21 15.15 -14.21
N VAL A 96 1.48 14.76 -14.17
CA VAL A 96 2.62 15.66 -13.87
C VAL A 96 2.84 16.66 -15.00
N VAL A 97 2.85 16.19 -16.25
CA VAL A 97 3.03 17.02 -17.45
C VAL A 97 1.83 17.95 -17.65
N LEU A 98 0.60 17.43 -17.52
CA LEU A 98 -0.61 18.26 -17.62
C LEU A 98 -0.68 19.33 -16.52
N TRP A 99 -0.22 19.02 -15.31
CA TRP A 99 -0.15 20.00 -14.22
C TRP A 99 0.93 21.05 -14.43
N ALA A 100 2.11 20.65 -14.94
CA ALA A 100 3.19 21.58 -15.32
C ALA A 100 2.76 22.52 -16.46
N TRP A 101 2.10 21.99 -17.48
CA TRP A 101 1.56 22.77 -18.61
C TRP A 101 0.44 23.71 -18.17
N ARG A 102 -0.44 23.27 -17.26
CA ARG A 102 -1.50 24.13 -16.68
C ARG A 102 -0.98 25.27 -15.79
N ARG A 103 0.20 25.11 -15.18
CA ARG A 103 0.87 26.20 -14.45
C ARG A 103 1.54 27.20 -15.39
N ALA A 104 2.09 26.75 -16.52
CA ALA A 104 2.71 27.62 -17.50
C ALA A 104 1.70 28.55 -18.22
N GLY A 105 0.42 28.17 -18.30
CA GLY A 105 -0.63 28.95 -18.97
C GLY A 105 -1.43 29.95 -18.09
N ARG A 106 -1.05 30.19 -16.83
CA ARG A 106 -1.74 31.14 -15.92
C ARG A 106 -0.92 32.37 -15.52
N GLY A 107 0.23 32.59 -16.17
CA GLY A 107 1.12 33.73 -15.93
C GLY A 107 1.30 34.65 -17.15
N GLY A 108 0.33 34.69 -18.07
CA GLY A 108 0.27 35.62 -19.19
C GLY A 108 -0.83 36.65 -18.96
#